data_AF-A0AAJ2YV34-F1
#
_entry.id   AF-A0AAJ2YV34-F1
#
_cell.length_a   1.000
_cell.length_b   1.000
_cell.length_c   1.000
_cell.angle_alpha   90.00
_cell.angle_beta   90.00
_cell.angle_gamma   90.00
#
_symmetry.space_group_name_H-M   'P 1'
#
loop_
_entity.id
_entity.type
_entity.pdbx_description
1 polymer ?
#
loop_
_entity_poly.entity_id
_entity_poly.type
_entity_poly.pdbx_seq_one_letter_code
_entity_poly.pdbx_strand_id
1 'polypeptide(L)'
;MSQTITLYVDGACKGNPGLGGWGAYIITEQEEHKLFGGEAETTNNRMELQAAIEGISFCPIDAHLIIWTDSNYVKQGITEWIHGWKKKNWKDVKNPDLWKKLDAVCANRDIEWNWIKGHAGHAGNEMADQLANLGAEQTAQQLKASTQANADIKKSEADWLLNDPLGLDLDTDEMNDELDTENESVTLLDEAEAENPVQTMESVVTNQHPHIVVTEAKLKLQGPRQLILDTETTGFYYQDGDRIIEVGAIEMINRKLTGSSIHIYINPEKPVGDSVDVHGITDEFLQDKPKYAEIADALFAYLKGAEIIAHNATFDMNFLDMEFKRVGLPLLSEVCEVTDTLALAKNKHPGQKNSLDALVRRYEIPARDRTFHGALLDAEILADVYLAMTGGQVSFDIDALSQHEQNQNKTTRQRVQIDLAVIRPSEHELNEHETWVKQFEEKHGEPCLFAK
;
A
#
# COMPACT_ATOMS: atom_id res chain seq x y z
N MET A 1 1.12 -14.33 -49.67
CA MET A 1 2.09 -13.83 -48.67
C MET A 1 1.48 -14.14 -47.32
N SER A 2 2.25 -14.48 -46.29
CA SER A 2 1.66 -14.61 -44.94
C SER A 2 1.19 -13.22 -44.52
N GLN A 3 -0.06 -13.14 -44.04
CA GLN A 3 -0.64 -11.89 -43.56
C GLN A 3 0.01 -11.56 -42.22
N THR A 4 0.55 -10.34 -42.09
CA THR A 4 1.03 -9.85 -40.80
C THR A 4 -0.14 -9.24 -40.03
N ILE A 5 -0.34 -9.68 -38.80
CA ILE A 5 -1.41 -9.20 -37.92
C ILE A 5 -0.77 -8.66 -36.64
N THR A 6 -1.08 -7.41 -36.29
CA THR A 6 -0.62 -6.81 -35.04
C THR A 6 -1.72 -6.96 -33.99
N LEU A 7 -1.38 -7.48 -32.82
CA LEU A 7 -2.30 -7.72 -31.71
C LEU A 7 -1.78 -6.96 -30.48
N TYR A 8 -2.65 -6.20 -29.81
CA TYR A 8 -2.38 -5.61 -28.50
C TYR A 8 -3.27 -6.32 -27.46
N VAL A 9 -2.71 -6.76 -26.34
CA VAL A 9 -3.43 -7.49 -25.29
C VAL A 9 -3.13 -6.95 -23.90
N ASP A 10 -4.20 -6.80 -23.12
CA ASP A 10 -4.17 -6.26 -21.76
C ASP A 10 -5.27 -6.91 -20.89
N GLY A 11 -5.08 -6.91 -19.58
CA GLY A 11 -6.00 -7.41 -18.58
C GLY A 11 -6.09 -6.49 -17.37
N ALA A 12 -7.31 -6.19 -16.93
CA ALA A 12 -7.60 -5.30 -15.81
C ALA A 12 -8.39 -6.03 -14.72
N CYS A 13 -8.16 -5.71 -13.45
CA CYS A 13 -8.83 -6.35 -12.31
C CYS A 13 -9.16 -5.34 -11.20
N LYS A 14 -10.46 -5.13 -10.92
CA LYS A 14 -10.98 -4.21 -9.90
C LYS A 14 -11.11 -4.95 -8.57
N GLY A 15 -10.04 -4.93 -7.78
CA GLY A 15 -9.79 -5.85 -6.66
C GLY A 15 -9.10 -7.11 -7.19
N ASN A 16 -8.04 -7.58 -6.51
CA ASN A 16 -7.22 -8.69 -7.00
C ASN A 16 -6.98 -9.70 -5.85
N PRO A 17 -7.73 -10.82 -5.77
CA PRO A 17 -8.80 -11.24 -6.69
C PRO A 17 -10.05 -10.36 -6.66
N GLY A 18 -10.84 -10.41 -7.73
CA GLY A 18 -12.11 -9.68 -7.86
C GLY A 18 -12.58 -9.58 -9.31
N LEU A 19 -13.41 -8.58 -9.60
CA LEU A 19 -14.01 -8.36 -10.92
C LEU A 19 -12.95 -7.97 -11.95
N GLY A 20 -12.70 -8.84 -12.92
CA GLY A 20 -11.71 -8.61 -13.97
C GLY A 20 -12.29 -8.61 -15.38
N GLY A 21 -11.54 -8.00 -16.29
CA GLY A 21 -11.82 -7.98 -17.71
C GLY A 21 -10.55 -8.05 -18.54
N TRP A 22 -10.66 -8.62 -19.73
CA TRP A 22 -9.57 -8.82 -20.68
C TRP A 22 -9.91 -8.10 -21.99
N GLY A 23 -8.89 -7.56 -22.66
CA GLY A 23 -9.03 -6.79 -23.89
C GLY A 23 -8.00 -7.21 -24.93
N ALA A 24 -8.44 -7.48 -26.16
CA ALA A 24 -7.58 -7.81 -27.29
C ALA A 24 -7.96 -6.95 -28.50
N TYR A 25 -7.02 -6.15 -28.99
CA TYR A 25 -7.18 -5.28 -30.15
C TYR A 25 -6.31 -5.77 -31.30
N ILE A 26 -6.97 -6.23 -32.37
CA ILE A 26 -6.37 -6.91 -33.51
C ILE A 26 -6.42 -5.98 -34.71
N ILE A 27 -5.28 -5.73 -35.33
CA ILE A 27 -5.12 -4.87 -36.51
C ILE A 27 -4.61 -5.74 -37.67
N THR A 28 -5.40 -5.79 -38.73
CA THR A 28 -5.03 -6.41 -40.01
C THR A 28 -4.83 -5.33 -41.07
N GLU A 29 -4.34 -5.70 -42.27
CA GLU A 29 -4.21 -4.76 -43.40
C GLU A 29 -5.54 -4.16 -43.89
N GLN A 30 -6.69 -4.71 -43.50
CA GLN A 30 -8.01 -4.36 -44.04
C GLN A 30 -9.00 -3.91 -42.96
N GLU A 31 -8.96 -4.52 -41.78
CA GLU A 31 -9.93 -4.31 -40.70
C GLU A 31 -9.27 -4.31 -39.31
N GLU A 32 -9.92 -3.63 -38.37
CA GLU A 32 -9.61 -3.64 -36.94
C GLU A 32 -10.69 -4.43 -36.18
N HIS A 33 -10.30 -5.36 -35.33
CA HIS A 33 -11.22 -6.12 -34.47
C HIS A 33 -10.95 -5.82 -32.99
N LYS A 34 -12.03 -5.66 -32.23
CA LYS A 34 -12.02 -5.33 -30.81
C LYS A 34 -12.71 -6.43 -30.04
N LEU A 35 -11.94 -7.23 -29.32
CA LEU A 35 -12.44 -8.32 -28.49
C LEU A 35 -12.29 -7.96 -27.02
N PHE A 36 -13.29 -8.32 -26.22
CA PHE A 36 -13.27 -8.11 -24.78
C PHE A 36 -14.19 -9.11 -24.09
N GLY A 37 -13.95 -9.32 -22.80
CA GLY A 37 -14.78 -10.11 -21.91
C GLY A 37 -14.34 -9.93 -20.46
N GLY A 38 -14.98 -10.62 -19.51
CA GLY A 38 -14.59 -10.51 -18.11
C GLY A 38 -15.18 -11.57 -17.20
N GLU A 39 -14.54 -11.76 -16.05
CA GLU A 39 -14.90 -12.75 -15.03
C GLU A 39 -15.23 -12.05 -13.71
N ALA A 40 -16.19 -12.60 -12.96
CA ALA A 40 -16.67 -12.02 -11.71
C ALA A 40 -15.62 -12.05 -10.58
N GLU A 41 -14.84 -13.13 -10.54
CA GLU A 41 -13.84 -13.44 -9.50
C GLU A 41 -12.61 -14.01 -10.18
N THR A 42 -11.61 -13.15 -10.44
CA THR A 42 -10.40 -13.49 -11.19
C THR A 42 -9.22 -12.63 -10.72
N THR A 43 -8.09 -12.67 -11.42
CA THR A 43 -6.88 -11.87 -11.10
C THR A 43 -6.34 -11.19 -12.35
N ASN A 44 -5.54 -10.12 -12.19
CA ASN A 44 -4.96 -9.39 -13.33
C ASN A 44 -4.20 -10.33 -14.28
N ASN A 45 -3.29 -11.13 -13.73
CA ASN A 45 -2.50 -12.12 -14.45
C ASN A 45 -3.35 -13.18 -15.19
N ARG A 46 -4.58 -13.47 -14.72
CA ARG A 46 -5.51 -14.35 -15.45
C ARG A 46 -6.16 -13.64 -16.63
N MET A 47 -6.53 -12.37 -16.47
CA MET A 47 -7.08 -11.57 -17.56
C MET A 47 -6.06 -11.24 -18.65
N GLU A 48 -4.82 -10.92 -18.29
CA GLU A 48 -3.71 -10.74 -19.24
C GLU A 48 -3.46 -12.02 -20.08
N LEU A 49 -3.45 -13.19 -19.42
CA LEU A 49 -3.34 -14.47 -20.11
C LEU A 49 -4.56 -14.78 -20.99
N GLN A 50 -5.77 -14.47 -20.52
CA GLN A 50 -6.99 -14.69 -21.30
C GLN A 50 -7.05 -13.79 -22.53
N ALA A 51 -6.64 -12.52 -22.43
CA ALA A 51 -6.51 -11.60 -23.56
C ALA A 51 -5.57 -12.16 -24.64
N ALA A 52 -4.40 -12.67 -24.24
CA ALA A 52 -3.45 -13.33 -25.12
C ALA A 52 -4.05 -14.58 -25.80
N ILE A 53 -4.71 -15.45 -25.03
CA ILE A 53 -5.32 -16.68 -25.56
C ILE A 53 -6.40 -16.37 -26.60
N GLU A 54 -7.34 -15.47 -26.29
CA GLU A 54 -8.47 -15.14 -27.16
C GLU A 54 -8.02 -14.37 -28.42
N GLY A 55 -7.10 -13.41 -28.26
CA GLY A 55 -6.52 -12.66 -29.38
C GLY A 55 -5.77 -13.55 -30.39
N ILE A 56 -4.97 -14.51 -29.91
CA ILE A 56 -4.27 -15.49 -30.78
C ILE A 56 -5.27 -16.47 -31.40
N SER A 57 -6.29 -16.89 -30.65
CA SER A 57 -7.31 -17.85 -31.13
C SER A 57 -8.17 -17.30 -32.25
N PHE A 58 -8.46 -15.99 -32.23
CA PHE A 58 -9.19 -15.30 -33.30
C PHE A 58 -8.40 -15.23 -34.61
N CYS A 59 -7.07 -15.14 -34.54
CA CYS A 59 -6.22 -14.96 -35.72
C CYS A 59 -6.06 -16.27 -36.52
N PRO A 60 -5.92 -16.22 -37.86
CA PRO A 60 -5.57 -17.37 -38.70
C PRO A 60 -4.27 -18.07 -38.27
N ILE A 61 -4.18 -19.39 -38.49
CA ILE A 61 -3.04 -20.21 -38.07
C ILE A 61 -1.77 -19.94 -38.92
N ASP A 62 -1.94 -19.51 -40.16
CA ASP A 62 -0.89 -19.23 -41.15
C ASP A 62 -0.45 -17.75 -41.22
N ALA A 63 -1.04 -16.90 -40.37
CA ALA A 63 -0.65 -15.50 -40.21
C ALA A 63 0.60 -15.35 -39.31
N HIS A 64 1.43 -14.38 -39.63
CA HIS A 64 2.54 -13.94 -38.78
C HIS A 64 1.99 -12.94 -37.75
N LEU A 65 2.11 -13.25 -36.46
CA LEU A 65 1.51 -12.46 -35.38
C LEU A 65 2.56 -11.62 -34.65
N ILE A 66 2.34 -10.31 -34.56
CA ILE A 66 3.15 -9.40 -33.74
C ILE A 66 2.31 -9.01 -32.52
N ILE A 67 2.64 -9.56 -31.36
CA ILE A 67 1.88 -9.39 -30.12
C ILE A 67 2.58 -8.37 -29.22
N TRP A 68 1.83 -7.36 -28.81
CA TRP A 68 2.24 -6.33 -27.87
C TRP A 68 1.48 -6.50 -26.56
N THR A 69 2.22 -6.54 -25.45
CA THR A 69 1.67 -6.56 -24.10
C THR A 69 2.57 -5.75 -23.17
N ASP A 70 1.99 -5.15 -22.14
CA ASP A 70 2.73 -4.51 -21.06
C ASP A 70 2.95 -5.42 -19.84
N SER A 71 2.36 -6.61 -19.85
CA SER A 71 2.65 -7.66 -18.88
C SER A 71 4.01 -8.31 -19.12
N ASN A 72 4.96 -8.00 -18.24
CA ASN A 72 6.20 -8.77 -18.13
C ASN A 72 5.93 -10.23 -17.76
N TYR A 73 4.86 -10.51 -17.01
CA TYR A 73 4.47 -11.88 -16.62
C TYR A 73 4.08 -12.72 -17.84
N VAL A 74 3.28 -12.18 -18.77
CA VAL A 74 2.95 -12.86 -20.03
C VAL A 74 4.20 -12.99 -20.91
N LYS A 75 4.93 -11.88 -21.15
CA LYS A 75 6.11 -11.87 -22.04
C LYS A 75 7.20 -12.83 -21.57
N GLN A 76 7.60 -12.80 -20.30
CA GLN A 76 8.67 -13.68 -19.79
C GLN A 76 8.16 -15.12 -19.63
N GLY A 77 6.90 -15.32 -19.24
CA GLY A 77 6.33 -16.64 -19.09
C GLY A 77 6.31 -17.42 -20.42
N ILE A 78 5.91 -16.79 -21.53
CA ILE A 78 5.85 -17.46 -22.85
C ILE A 78 7.22 -17.57 -23.55
N THR A 79 8.17 -16.67 -23.29
CA THR A 79 9.49 -16.68 -23.99
C THR A 79 10.60 -17.37 -23.19
N GLU A 80 10.56 -17.34 -21.86
CA GLU A 80 11.65 -17.81 -20.99
C GLU A 80 11.19 -19.02 -20.14
N TRP A 81 10.10 -18.88 -19.38
CA TRP A 81 9.75 -19.82 -18.31
C TRP A 81 9.04 -21.10 -18.80
N ILE A 82 8.25 -21.01 -19.87
CA ILE A 82 7.45 -22.13 -20.40
C ILE A 82 8.27 -23.39 -20.71
N HIS A 83 9.51 -23.23 -21.17
CA HIS A 83 10.41 -24.35 -21.44
C HIS A 83 10.80 -25.12 -20.17
N GLY A 84 10.94 -24.42 -19.04
CA GLY A 84 11.17 -25.01 -17.73
C GLY A 84 9.91 -25.70 -17.19
N TRP A 85 8.75 -25.04 -17.31
CA TRP A 85 7.47 -25.58 -16.86
C TRP A 85 7.07 -26.86 -17.60
N LYS A 86 7.23 -26.92 -18.92
CA LYS A 86 7.02 -28.15 -19.71
C LYS A 86 7.88 -29.31 -19.22
N LYS A 87 9.17 -29.07 -18.98
CA LYS A 87 10.11 -30.09 -18.46
C LYS A 87 9.73 -30.59 -17.06
N LYS A 88 9.16 -29.71 -16.22
CA LYS A 88 8.65 -30.03 -14.88
C LYS A 88 7.18 -30.50 -14.88
N ASN A 89 6.59 -30.80 -16.04
CA ASN A 89 5.18 -31.19 -16.21
C ASN A 89 4.18 -30.23 -15.52
N TRP A 90 4.44 -28.93 -15.60
CA TRP A 90 3.61 -27.85 -15.03
C TRP A 90 3.44 -27.91 -13.50
N LYS A 91 4.34 -28.60 -12.81
CA LYS A 91 4.37 -28.63 -11.35
C LYS A 91 4.81 -27.27 -10.80
N ASP A 92 4.12 -26.82 -9.75
CA ASP A 92 4.42 -25.58 -9.01
C ASP A 92 4.30 -24.29 -9.86
N VAL A 93 3.39 -24.27 -10.84
CA VAL A 93 3.10 -23.13 -11.73
C VAL A 93 1.76 -22.47 -11.37
N LYS A 94 1.74 -21.14 -11.21
CA LYS A 94 0.51 -20.35 -11.00
C LYS A 94 -0.27 -20.21 -12.33
N ASN A 95 -1.59 -20.37 -12.31
CA ASN A 95 -2.48 -20.44 -13.49
C ASN A 95 -2.09 -21.50 -14.56
N PRO A 96 -1.84 -22.77 -14.17
CA PRO A 96 -1.35 -23.80 -15.10
C PRO A 96 -2.42 -24.22 -16.13
N ASP A 97 -3.69 -23.89 -15.89
CA ASP A 97 -4.81 -24.07 -16.81
C ASP A 97 -4.71 -23.11 -18.01
N LEU A 98 -4.46 -21.82 -17.76
CA LEU A 98 -4.32 -20.82 -18.80
C LEU A 98 -3.01 -20.97 -19.56
N TRP A 99 -1.90 -21.24 -18.88
CA TRP A 99 -0.62 -21.47 -19.57
C TRP A 99 -0.65 -22.66 -20.54
N LYS A 100 -1.34 -23.75 -20.20
CA LYS A 100 -1.54 -24.89 -21.11
C LYS A 100 -2.40 -24.53 -22.33
N LYS A 101 -3.41 -23.66 -22.16
CA LYS A 101 -4.20 -23.14 -23.28
C LYS A 101 -3.36 -22.22 -24.17
N LEU A 102 -2.63 -21.27 -23.59
CA LEU A 102 -1.78 -20.33 -24.32
C LEU A 102 -0.71 -21.07 -25.13
N ASP A 103 -0.08 -22.09 -24.53
CA ASP A 103 0.86 -22.96 -25.22
C ASP A 103 0.25 -23.68 -26.44
N ALA A 104 -0.96 -24.23 -26.27
CA ALA A 104 -1.66 -24.95 -27.32
C ALA A 104 -2.08 -24.05 -28.49
N VAL A 105 -2.43 -22.78 -28.24
CA VAL A 105 -2.78 -21.84 -29.32
C VAL A 105 -1.55 -21.24 -30.01
N CYS A 106 -0.43 -21.11 -29.31
CA CYS A 106 0.86 -20.70 -29.88
C CYS A 106 1.54 -21.82 -30.69
N ALA A 107 1.18 -23.09 -30.46
CA ALA A 107 1.84 -24.22 -31.09
C ALA A 107 1.73 -24.20 -32.63
N ASN A 108 2.87 -24.32 -33.32
CA ASN A 108 3.01 -24.30 -34.77
C ASN A 108 2.59 -22.98 -35.47
N ARG A 109 2.55 -21.86 -34.75
CA ARG A 109 2.38 -20.52 -35.31
C ARG A 109 3.69 -19.74 -35.31
N ASP A 110 3.77 -18.72 -36.16
CA ASP A 110 4.87 -17.75 -36.18
C ASP A 110 4.45 -16.49 -35.41
N ILE A 111 5.05 -16.27 -34.24
CA ILE A 111 4.62 -15.26 -33.26
C ILE A 111 5.83 -14.50 -32.71
N GLU A 112 5.84 -13.19 -32.89
CA GLU A 112 6.77 -12.24 -32.27
C GLU A 112 6.13 -11.64 -31.01
N TRP A 113 6.81 -11.71 -29.88
CA TRP A 113 6.35 -11.17 -28.59
C TRP A 113 7.14 -9.92 -28.21
N ASN A 114 6.46 -8.79 -28.18
CA ASN A 114 7.02 -7.50 -27.82
C ASN A 114 6.43 -6.98 -26.50
N TRP A 115 7.32 -6.45 -25.65
CA TRP A 115 6.92 -5.75 -24.44
C TRP A 115 6.86 -4.24 -24.67
N ILE A 116 5.80 -3.60 -24.21
CA ILE A 116 5.66 -2.14 -24.15
C ILE A 116 5.38 -1.68 -22.74
N LYS A 117 5.67 -0.41 -22.46
CA LYS A 117 5.34 0.17 -21.16
C LYS A 117 3.87 0.58 -21.15
N GLY A 118 3.11 0.03 -20.19
CA GLY A 118 1.71 0.44 -19.95
C GLY A 118 1.56 1.94 -19.70
N HIS A 119 0.42 2.49 -20.14
CA HIS A 119 0.06 3.92 -20.10
C HIS A 119 1.15 4.89 -20.62
N ALA A 120 1.90 4.50 -21.65
CA ALA A 120 2.98 5.32 -22.24
C ALA A 120 2.58 6.13 -23.50
N GLY A 121 1.29 6.31 -23.81
CA GLY A 121 0.85 6.99 -25.03
C GLY A 121 0.74 6.10 -26.27
N HIS A 122 0.80 4.76 -26.11
CA HIS A 122 0.69 3.81 -27.21
C HIS A 122 -0.78 3.48 -27.49
N ALA A 123 -1.34 4.10 -28.53
CA ALA A 123 -2.77 3.99 -28.89
C ALA A 123 -3.31 2.54 -28.98
N GLY A 124 -2.49 1.57 -29.40
CA GLY A 124 -2.90 0.15 -29.42
C GLY A 124 -3.04 -0.47 -28.02
N ASN A 125 -2.14 -0.15 -27.08
CA ASN A 125 -2.21 -0.61 -25.69
C ASN A 125 -3.33 0.11 -24.93
N GLU A 126 -3.51 1.41 -25.17
CA GLU A 126 -4.62 2.18 -24.58
C GLU A 126 -5.98 1.67 -25.07
N MET A 127 -6.07 1.18 -26.31
CA MET A 127 -7.26 0.47 -26.80
C MET A 127 -7.46 -0.87 -26.09
N ALA A 128 -6.40 -1.64 -25.82
CA ALA A 128 -6.49 -2.90 -25.09
C ALA A 128 -6.93 -2.70 -23.62
N ASP A 129 -6.36 -1.72 -22.91
CA ASP A 129 -6.74 -1.28 -21.55
C ASP A 129 -8.22 -0.86 -21.50
N GLN A 130 -8.66 -0.03 -22.46
CA GLN A 130 -10.07 0.36 -22.59
C GLN A 130 -10.99 -0.85 -22.79
N LEU A 131 -10.60 -1.82 -23.62
CA LEU A 131 -11.36 -3.04 -23.86
C LEU A 131 -11.41 -3.94 -22.61
N ALA A 132 -10.31 -4.07 -21.87
CA ALA A 132 -10.26 -4.81 -20.61
C ALA A 132 -11.19 -4.20 -19.56
N ASN A 133 -11.19 -2.87 -19.41
CA ASN A 133 -12.09 -2.16 -18.50
C ASN A 133 -13.57 -2.28 -18.92
N LEU A 134 -13.87 -2.21 -20.22
CA LEU A 134 -15.22 -2.45 -20.75
C LEU A 134 -15.71 -3.88 -20.48
N GLY A 135 -14.83 -4.88 -20.59
CA GLY A 135 -15.11 -6.27 -20.24
C GLY A 135 -15.50 -6.45 -18.77
N ALA A 136 -14.72 -5.86 -17.86
CA ALA A 136 -15.03 -5.87 -16.43
C ALA A 136 -16.39 -5.19 -16.13
N GLU A 137 -16.68 -4.06 -16.77
CA GLU A 137 -17.94 -3.33 -16.59
C GLU A 137 -19.16 -4.05 -17.15
N GLN A 138 -19.02 -4.72 -18.31
CA GLN A 138 -20.08 -5.56 -18.85
C GLN A 138 -20.41 -6.72 -17.90
N THR A 139 -19.39 -7.40 -17.36
CA THR A 139 -19.60 -8.48 -16.38
C THR A 139 -20.24 -7.95 -15.09
N ALA A 140 -19.86 -6.76 -14.61
CA ALA A 140 -20.54 -6.13 -13.47
C ALA A 140 -22.03 -5.84 -13.73
N GLN A 141 -22.38 -5.39 -14.94
CA GLN A 141 -23.77 -5.15 -15.33
C GLN A 141 -24.57 -6.45 -15.44
N GLN A 142 -23.97 -7.52 -15.99
CA GLN A 142 -24.59 -8.85 -16.06
C GLN A 142 -24.82 -9.46 -14.66
N LEU A 143 -23.89 -9.29 -13.72
CA LEU A 143 -24.04 -9.71 -12.32
C LEU A 143 -25.17 -8.94 -11.62
N LYS A 144 -25.28 -7.63 -11.85
CA LYS A 144 -26.39 -6.82 -11.32
C LYS A 144 -27.73 -7.25 -11.91
N ALA A 145 -27.81 -7.43 -13.23
CA ALA A 145 -29.03 -7.86 -13.91
C ALA A 145 -29.50 -9.26 -13.47
N SER A 146 -28.57 -10.22 -13.31
CA SER A 146 -28.90 -11.57 -12.83
C SER A 146 -29.29 -11.60 -11.34
N THR A 147 -28.69 -10.74 -10.52
CA THR A 147 -29.10 -10.56 -9.11
C THR A 147 -30.51 -9.97 -9.02
N GLN A 148 -30.82 -8.97 -9.86
CA GLN A 148 -32.12 -8.30 -9.89
C GLN A 148 -33.22 -9.21 -10.46
N ALA A 149 -32.93 -9.99 -11.51
CA ALA A 149 -33.85 -11.01 -12.02
C ALA A 149 -34.14 -12.11 -10.98
N ASN A 150 -33.13 -12.57 -10.23
CA ASN A 150 -33.34 -13.51 -9.12
C ASN A 150 -34.13 -12.90 -7.96
N ALA A 151 -33.98 -11.59 -7.70
CA ALA A 151 -34.78 -10.87 -6.71
C ALA A 151 -36.25 -10.77 -7.14
N ASP A 152 -36.53 -10.45 -8.40
CA ASP A 152 -37.90 -10.40 -8.94
C ASP A 152 -38.55 -11.80 -9.00
N ILE A 153 -37.79 -12.86 -9.30
CA ILE A 153 -38.26 -14.25 -9.18
C ILE A 153 -38.59 -14.60 -7.72
N LYS A 154 -37.70 -14.31 -6.77
CA LYS A 154 -37.98 -14.50 -5.33
C LYS A 154 -39.15 -13.67 -4.80
N LYS A 155 -39.46 -12.54 -5.43
CA LYS A 155 -40.62 -11.70 -5.11
C LYS A 155 -41.93 -12.22 -5.73
N SER A 156 -41.85 -13.19 -6.64
CA SER A 156 -43.00 -13.84 -7.28
C SER A 156 -43.42 -15.16 -6.62
N GLU A 157 -42.55 -15.80 -5.83
CA GLU A 157 -42.95 -16.86 -4.90
C GLU A 157 -43.53 -16.24 -3.63
N ALA A 158 -44.84 -16.03 -3.64
CA ALA A 158 -45.59 -15.53 -2.50
C ALA A 158 -45.61 -16.55 -1.35
N ASP A 159 -44.79 -16.25 -0.34
CA ASP A 159 -45.08 -16.39 1.09
C ASP A 159 -46.00 -17.57 1.50
N TRP A 160 -45.44 -18.78 1.55
CA TRP A 160 -46.13 -19.98 2.04
C TRP A 160 -46.37 -19.98 3.57
N LEU A 161 -45.88 -18.97 4.31
CA LEU A 161 -46.13 -18.84 5.75
C LEU A 161 -47.45 -18.12 6.08
N LEU A 162 -48.15 -17.56 5.09
CA LEU A 162 -49.43 -16.85 5.31
C LEU A 162 -50.68 -17.75 5.41
N ASN A 163 -50.52 -19.08 5.47
CA ASN A 163 -51.61 -20.04 5.61
C ASN A 163 -51.29 -21.10 6.69
N ASP A 164 -51.18 -20.69 7.95
CA ASP A 164 -51.31 -21.60 9.09
C ASP A 164 -52.81 -21.86 9.37
N PRO A 165 -53.30 -23.11 9.30
CA PRO A 165 -54.69 -23.45 9.63
C PRO A 165 -55.03 -23.43 11.13
N LEU A 166 -54.09 -23.04 12.01
CA LEU A 166 -54.28 -22.92 13.45
C LEU A 166 -54.48 -21.45 13.86
N GLY A 167 -55.71 -20.97 13.68
CA GLY A 167 -56.09 -19.59 13.98
C GLY A 167 -55.81 -19.14 15.42
N LEU A 168 -54.81 -18.27 15.56
CA LEU A 168 -54.52 -17.46 16.74
C LEU A 168 -54.24 -16.03 16.29
N ASP A 169 -55.28 -15.35 15.79
CA ASP A 169 -55.27 -13.90 15.67
C ASP A 169 -55.15 -13.27 17.07
N LEU A 170 -54.26 -12.28 17.22
CA LEU A 170 -54.44 -11.19 18.18
C LEU A 170 -53.56 -10.00 17.80
N ASP A 171 -54.18 -8.82 17.86
CA ASP A 171 -53.79 -7.61 17.15
C ASP A 171 -52.49 -6.92 17.61
N THR A 172 -52.03 -6.01 16.76
CA THR A 172 -51.13 -4.91 17.10
C THR A 172 -51.70 -4.01 18.19
N ASP A 173 -50.87 -3.53 19.13
CA ASP A 173 -50.63 -2.09 19.30
C ASP A 173 -49.65 -1.80 20.47
N GLU A 174 -49.25 -0.53 20.52
CA GLU A 174 -48.33 0.15 21.44
C GLU A 174 -48.36 -0.31 22.92
N MET A 175 -47.18 -0.43 23.54
CA MET A 175 -46.99 -0.02 24.95
C MET A 175 -45.59 0.56 25.20
N ASN A 176 -45.59 1.69 25.92
CA ASN A 176 -44.42 2.39 26.45
C ASN A 176 -44.22 2.04 27.94
N ASP A 177 -43.14 2.57 28.52
CA ASP A 177 -42.89 2.81 29.96
C ASP A 177 -42.41 1.66 30.89
N GLU A 178 -41.20 1.90 31.40
CA GLU A 178 -40.74 1.88 32.80
C GLU A 178 -40.68 0.57 33.64
N LEU A 179 -39.49 0.37 34.24
CA LEU A 179 -39.19 0.23 35.69
C LEU A 179 -37.69 -0.20 35.83
N ASP A 180 -36.81 0.65 36.35
CA ASP A 180 -36.42 0.77 37.78
C ASP A 180 -36.02 -0.59 38.41
N THR A 181 -34.79 -0.80 38.92
CA THR A 181 -34.08 -0.06 40.00
C THR A 181 -32.57 -0.47 39.98
N GLU A 182 -31.58 0.38 40.30
CA GLU A 182 -30.98 0.62 41.65
C GLU A 182 -30.62 -0.66 42.46
N ASN A 183 -29.64 -0.77 43.38
CA ASN A 183 -28.44 -0.02 43.82
C ASN A 183 -27.67 -0.94 44.84
N GLU A 184 -26.40 -0.81 45.26
CA GLU A 184 -25.27 0.11 44.99
C GLU A 184 -23.93 -0.58 45.37
N SER A 185 -22.76 0.03 45.12
CA SER A 185 -21.70 0.31 46.14
C SER A 185 -20.35 0.70 45.54
N VAL A 186 -20.13 2.01 45.39
CA VAL A 186 -18.80 2.61 45.24
C VAL A 186 -18.21 2.85 46.63
N THR A 187 -16.92 2.60 46.81
CA THR A 187 -16.15 3.16 47.94
C THR A 187 -14.98 3.97 47.40
N LEU A 188 -14.86 5.20 47.89
CA LEU A 188 -13.83 6.19 47.56
C LEU A 188 -12.91 6.42 48.76
N LEU A 189 -11.92 7.30 48.56
CA LEU A 189 -10.83 7.73 49.47
C LEU A 189 -9.59 6.81 49.37
N ASP A 190 -8.36 7.31 49.31
CA ASP A 190 -7.88 8.69 49.59
C ASP A 190 -6.82 9.17 48.57
N GLU A 191 -6.63 10.49 48.47
CA GLU A 191 -5.51 11.10 47.74
C GLU A 191 -4.22 11.09 48.60
N ALA A 192 -3.09 10.69 48.01
CA ALA A 192 -1.76 10.93 48.58
C ALA A 192 -0.69 11.02 47.49
N GLU A 193 0.14 12.06 47.56
CA GLU A 193 1.31 12.26 46.70
C GLU A 193 2.39 11.20 46.98
N ALA A 194 2.90 10.52 45.95
CA ALA A 194 4.13 9.73 46.05
C ALA A 194 4.83 9.58 44.68
N GLU A 195 5.92 10.34 44.53
CA GLU A 195 7.13 10.13 43.72
C GLU A 195 7.14 9.00 42.67
N ASN A 196 7.42 9.38 41.41
CA ASN A 196 7.87 8.45 40.36
C ASN A 196 9.15 7.70 40.81
N PRO A 197 9.13 6.37 40.99
CA PRO A 197 10.35 5.59 41.00
C PRO A 197 10.77 5.41 39.54
N VAL A 198 11.87 6.06 39.17
CA VAL A 198 12.62 5.71 37.94
C VAL A 198 13.19 4.30 38.16
N GLN A 199 12.40 3.27 37.87
CA GLN A 199 12.93 1.92 37.73
C GLN A 199 13.63 1.84 36.37
N THR A 200 14.94 2.04 36.45
CA THR A 200 15.90 1.72 35.39
C THR A 200 15.60 0.32 34.84
N MET A 201 15.49 0.22 33.51
CA MET A 201 15.50 -1.06 32.80
C MET A 201 16.91 -1.67 32.83
N GLU A 202 17.38 -2.05 34.02
CA GLU A 202 18.68 -2.67 34.29
C GLU A 202 18.51 -4.14 34.75
N SER A 203 17.73 -4.96 34.02
CA SER A 203 17.81 -6.44 34.19
C SER A 203 17.07 -7.28 33.12
N VAL A 204 17.22 -7.00 31.82
CA VAL A 204 16.83 -7.97 30.75
C VAL A 204 17.88 -7.99 29.62
N VAL A 205 19.16 -8.15 29.96
CA VAL A 205 20.26 -8.29 28.99
C VAL A 205 21.12 -9.52 29.33
N THR A 206 20.48 -10.70 29.32
CA THR A 206 21.16 -11.99 29.52
C THR A 206 20.58 -13.07 28.61
N ASN A 207 20.73 -12.87 27.29
CA ASN A 207 20.82 -13.89 26.23
C ASN A 207 20.84 -13.22 24.84
N GLN A 208 21.83 -12.36 24.58
CA GLN A 208 22.11 -11.95 23.19
C GLN A 208 22.93 -13.04 22.51
N HIS A 209 22.37 -13.63 21.45
CA HIS A 209 23.10 -14.57 20.61
C HIS A 209 24.32 -13.85 19.98
N PRO A 210 25.52 -14.46 19.90
CA PRO A 210 26.77 -13.77 19.53
C PRO A 210 26.83 -13.16 18.11
N HIS A 211 25.77 -13.32 17.32
CA HIS A 211 25.63 -12.80 15.96
C HIS A 211 24.53 -11.73 15.82
N ILE A 212 23.86 -11.34 16.92
CA ILE A 212 22.96 -10.18 16.94
C ILE A 212 23.81 -8.94 17.21
N VAL A 213 23.97 -8.08 16.20
CA VAL A 213 24.67 -6.81 16.38
C VAL A 213 23.64 -5.75 16.79
N VAL A 214 23.54 -5.50 18.10
CA VAL A 214 22.79 -4.35 18.62
C VAL A 214 23.78 -3.21 18.90
N THR A 215 23.63 -2.09 18.19
CA THR A 215 24.30 -0.83 18.52
C THR A 215 23.47 -0.11 19.58
N GLU A 216 24.08 0.32 20.69
CA GLU A 216 23.38 1.09 21.72
C GLU A 216 23.06 2.53 21.28
N ALA A 217 21.96 3.07 21.80
CA ALA A 217 21.55 4.46 21.59
C ALA A 217 22.62 5.46 22.08
N LYS A 218 23.23 6.19 21.13
CA LYS A 218 24.18 7.28 21.41
C LYS A 218 23.48 8.51 21.99
N LEU A 219 22.19 8.69 21.68
CA LEU A 219 21.36 9.79 22.17
C LEU A 219 20.22 9.25 23.03
N LYS A 220 20.20 9.63 24.32
CA LYS A 220 19.08 9.34 25.23
C LYS A 220 17.95 10.35 24.99
N LEU A 221 16.97 9.98 24.18
CA LEU A 221 15.78 10.77 23.85
C LEU A 221 14.54 10.13 24.48
N GLN A 222 13.55 10.95 24.82
CA GLN A 222 12.24 10.51 25.32
C GLN A 222 11.16 10.82 24.30
N GLY A 223 10.28 9.85 24.01
CA GLY A 223 9.20 9.96 23.03
C GLY A 223 8.74 8.57 22.57
N PRO A 224 7.75 8.51 21.66
CA PRO A 224 7.40 7.25 20.99
C PRO A 224 8.61 6.74 20.20
N ARG A 225 8.87 5.43 20.28
CA ARG A 225 9.94 4.76 19.53
C ARG A 225 9.44 4.47 18.13
N GLN A 226 10.15 4.97 17.12
CA GLN A 226 9.92 4.66 15.72
C GLN A 226 11.10 3.82 15.23
N LEU A 227 10.84 2.65 14.67
CA LEU A 227 11.85 1.75 14.13
C LEU A 227 11.70 1.71 12.61
N ILE A 228 12.72 2.20 11.92
CA ILE A 228 12.77 2.07 10.45
C ILE A 228 13.39 0.72 10.15
N LEU A 229 12.66 -0.12 9.43
CA LEU A 229 12.96 -1.54 9.23
C LEU A 229 12.95 -1.90 7.75
N ASP A 230 13.86 -2.79 7.38
CA ASP A 230 13.99 -3.40 6.07
C ASP A 230 14.46 -4.86 6.24
N THR A 231 14.13 -5.75 5.30
CA THR A 231 14.47 -7.17 5.36
C THR A 231 14.89 -7.76 4.03
N GLU A 232 16.01 -8.50 4.03
CA GLU A 232 16.40 -9.32 2.88
C GLU A 232 15.87 -10.75 3.06
N THR A 233 15.48 -11.36 1.95
CA THR A 233 14.81 -12.68 1.91
C THR A 233 15.39 -13.55 0.81
N THR A 234 15.25 -14.88 0.93
CA THR A 234 15.64 -15.80 -0.14
C THR A 234 14.85 -15.61 -1.44
N GLY A 235 13.71 -14.92 -1.39
CA GLY A 235 12.79 -14.75 -2.51
C GLY A 235 11.50 -14.05 -2.08
N PHE A 236 10.65 -13.73 -3.05
CA PHE A 236 9.53 -12.81 -2.85
C PHE A 236 8.28 -13.41 -2.16
N TYR A 237 8.20 -14.71 -1.91
CA TYR A 237 6.94 -15.37 -1.53
C TYR A 237 7.07 -16.19 -0.24
N TYR A 238 6.71 -15.59 0.89
CA TYR A 238 6.62 -16.26 2.20
C TYR A 238 5.75 -17.53 2.20
N GLN A 239 4.76 -17.61 1.29
CA GLN A 239 3.89 -18.77 1.09
C GLN A 239 4.59 -19.94 0.38
N ASP A 240 5.51 -19.65 -0.53
CA ASP A 240 6.26 -20.64 -1.33
C ASP A 240 7.49 -21.18 -0.56
N GLY A 241 7.60 -20.86 0.74
CA GLY A 241 8.68 -21.29 1.62
C GLY A 241 9.93 -20.42 1.54
N ASP A 242 9.81 -19.16 1.12
CA ASP A 242 10.87 -18.17 1.32
C ASP A 242 11.02 -17.80 2.80
N ARG A 243 12.22 -17.36 3.16
CA ARG A 243 12.65 -17.06 4.53
C ARG A 243 13.50 -15.81 4.56
N ILE A 244 13.49 -15.14 5.71
CA ILE A 244 14.32 -13.96 5.99
C ILE A 244 15.79 -14.41 6.18
N ILE A 245 16.72 -13.66 5.58
CA ILE A 245 18.17 -13.88 5.68
C ILE A 245 18.92 -12.70 6.32
N GLU A 246 18.35 -11.51 6.29
CA GLU A 246 18.88 -10.32 6.96
C GLU A 246 17.73 -9.49 7.53
N VAL A 247 17.91 -8.97 8.74
CA VAL A 247 17.02 -7.96 9.32
C VAL A 247 17.88 -6.76 9.73
N GLY A 248 17.52 -5.60 9.21
CA GLY A 248 18.09 -4.31 9.59
C GLY A 248 17.00 -3.42 10.14
N ALA A 249 17.16 -2.92 11.36
CA ALA A 249 16.29 -1.86 11.87
C ALA A 249 17.05 -0.83 12.69
N ILE A 250 16.72 0.45 12.50
CA ILE A 250 17.33 1.59 13.18
C ILE A 250 16.29 2.34 13.99
N GLU A 251 16.72 2.92 15.11
CA GLU A 251 15.82 3.63 16.02
C GLU A 251 15.84 5.15 15.79
N MET A 252 14.63 5.69 15.73
CA MET A 252 14.31 7.11 15.62
C MET A 252 13.36 7.51 16.75
N ILE A 253 13.65 8.62 17.41
CA ILE A 253 12.77 9.23 18.42
C ILE A 253 12.66 10.71 18.10
N ASN A 254 11.43 11.25 18.06
CA ASN A 254 11.14 12.66 17.75
C ASN A 254 11.87 13.15 16.48
N ARG A 255 11.82 12.35 15.39
CA ARG A 255 12.47 12.65 14.10
C ARG A 255 14.00 12.76 14.14
N LYS A 256 14.64 12.20 15.16
CA LYS A 256 16.12 12.10 15.27
C LYS A 256 16.52 10.64 15.45
N LEU A 257 17.49 10.19 14.64
CA LEU A 257 18.11 8.88 14.82
C LEU A 257 18.84 8.86 16.16
N THR A 258 18.55 7.86 17.01
CA THR A 258 19.21 7.74 18.33
C THR A 258 20.62 7.17 18.22
N GLY A 259 20.93 6.56 17.07
CA GLY A 259 22.14 5.78 16.83
C GLY A 259 22.03 4.32 17.31
N SER A 260 20.88 3.92 17.89
CA SER A 260 20.59 2.51 18.14
C SER A 260 20.18 1.83 16.84
N SER A 261 20.70 0.62 16.63
CA SER A 261 20.33 -0.24 15.51
C SER A 261 20.40 -1.70 15.92
N ILE A 262 19.61 -2.54 15.27
CA ILE A 262 19.69 -3.99 15.33
C ILE A 262 19.97 -4.49 13.92
N HIS A 263 21.00 -5.32 13.79
CA HIS A 263 21.41 -5.93 12.53
C HIS A 263 21.73 -7.40 12.76
N ILE A 264 21.04 -8.27 12.01
CA ILE A 264 21.11 -9.72 12.19
C ILE A 264 21.12 -10.40 10.82
N TYR A 265 22.13 -11.23 10.59
CA TYR A 265 22.11 -12.24 9.53
C TYR A 265 21.54 -13.55 10.08
N ILE A 266 20.70 -14.21 9.28
CA ILE A 266 19.90 -15.36 9.68
C ILE A 266 20.16 -16.51 8.71
N ASN A 267 20.43 -17.69 9.23
CA ASN A 267 20.48 -18.92 8.45
C ASN A 267 19.05 -19.36 8.09
N PRO A 268 18.66 -19.36 6.81
CA PRO A 268 17.31 -19.71 6.40
C PRO A 268 17.09 -21.24 6.35
N GLU A 269 18.10 -22.07 6.58
CA GLU A 269 18.05 -23.55 6.43
C GLU A 269 17.62 -24.03 5.02
N LYS A 270 17.62 -23.16 4.02
CA LYS A 270 17.33 -23.41 2.61
C LYS A 270 18.34 -22.68 1.72
N PRO A 271 18.49 -23.08 0.44
CA PRO A 271 19.28 -22.31 -0.51
C PRO A 271 18.73 -20.89 -0.67
N VAL A 272 19.63 -19.90 -0.75
CA VAL A 272 19.30 -18.49 -1.02
C VAL A 272 18.78 -18.34 -2.46
N GLY A 273 19.49 -18.89 -3.45
CA GLY A 273 19.05 -18.94 -4.85
C GLY A 273 19.34 -17.65 -5.63
N ASP A 274 18.43 -17.26 -6.52
CA ASP A 274 18.66 -16.14 -7.46
C ASP A 274 18.66 -14.75 -6.77
N SER A 275 18.25 -14.67 -5.49
CA SER A 275 18.25 -13.45 -4.68
C SER A 275 19.66 -12.93 -4.37
N VAL A 276 20.69 -13.80 -4.44
CA VAL A 276 22.12 -13.41 -4.32
C VAL A 276 22.50 -12.28 -5.29
N ASP A 277 21.89 -12.20 -6.48
CA ASP A 277 22.17 -11.14 -7.46
C ASP A 277 21.67 -9.74 -7.01
N VAL A 278 20.80 -9.67 -5.99
CA VAL A 278 20.20 -8.42 -5.46
C VAL A 278 20.99 -7.90 -4.25
N HIS A 279 21.24 -8.77 -3.27
CA HIS A 279 21.82 -8.42 -1.96
C HIS A 279 23.24 -9.00 -1.73
N GLY A 280 23.77 -9.84 -2.62
CA GLY A 280 25.16 -10.33 -2.57
C GLY A 280 25.48 -11.31 -1.43
N ILE A 281 24.47 -11.77 -0.69
CA ILE A 281 24.62 -12.64 0.49
C ILE A 281 24.59 -14.10 0.02
N THR A 282 25.70 -14.83 0.11
CA THR A 282 25.79 -16.22 -0.37
C THR A 282 25.39 -17.25 0.70
N ASP A 283 25.04 -18.45 0.26
CA ASP A 283 24.74 -19.60 1.13
C ASP A 283 25.88 -19.91 2.11
N GLU A 284 27.14 -19.80 1.70
CA GLU A 284 28.32 -20.03 2.55
C GLU A 284 28.44 -19.00 3.67
N PHE A 285 28.02 -17.74 3.42
CA PHE A 285 28.04 -16.69 4.44
C PHE A 285 26.93 -16.85 5.48
N LEU A 286 25.84 -17.54 5.17
CA LEU A 286 24.72 -17.76 6.10
C LEU A 286 24.84 -19.06 6.90
N GLN A 287 25.73 -19.98 6.52
CA GLN A 287 25.87 -21.29 7.19
C GLN A 287 26.23 -21.21 8.68
N ASP A 288 27.07 -20.25 9.08
CA ASP A 288 27.50 -20.02 10.47
C ASP A 288 26.54 -19.13 11.28
N LYS A 289 25.47 -18.60 10.67
CA LYS A 289 24.55 -17.64 11.28
C LYS A 289 23.45 -18.33 12.10
N PRO A 290 22.86 -17.66 13.11
CA PRO A 290 21.76 -18.20 13.88
C PRO A 290 20.54 -18.51 13.02
N LYS A 291 19.74 -19.47 13.45
CA LYS A 291 18.41 -19.74 12.91
C LYS A 291 17.41 -18.71 13.45
N TYR A 292 16.32 -18.50 12.72
CA TYR A 292 15.27 -17.56 13.16
C TYR A 292 14.77 -17.85 14.59
N ALA A 293 14.56 -19.13 14.94
CA ALA A 293 14.11 -19.54 16.27
C ALA A 293 15.07 -19.16 17.41
N GLU A 294 16.35 -18.91 17.14
CA GLU A 294 17.36 -18.54 18.14
C GLU A 294 17.43 -17.03 18.37
N ILE A 295 16.89 -16.23 17.44
CA ILE A 295 16.85 -14.75 17.53
C ILE A 295 15.45 -14.19 17.78
N ALA A 296 14.40 -14.99 17.58
CA ALA A 296 13.02 -14.52 17.52
C ALA A 296 12.58 -13.77 18.77
N ASP A 297 12.89 -14.28 19.97
CA ASP A 297 12.55 -13.61 21.23
C ASP A 297 13.24 -12.24 21.37
N ALA A 298 14.51 -12.14 20.96
CA ALA A 298 15.28 -10.90 21.03
C ALA A 298 14.80 -9.86 20.01
N LEU A 299 14.51 -10.30 18.78
CA LEU A 299 13.97 -9.44 17.72
C LEU A 299 12.55 -8.96 18.09
N PHE A 300 11.69 -9.86 18.55
CA PHE A 300 10.33 -9.53 19.00
C PHE A 300 10.36 -8.53 20.16
N ALA A 301 11.22 -8.75 21.16
CA ALA A 301 11.38 -7.83 22.29
C ALA A 301 11.90 -6.43 21.87
N TYR A 302 12.73 -6.34 20.83
CA TYR A 302 13.22 -5.06 20.32
C TYR A 302 12.12 -4.27 19.57
N LEU A 303 11.34 -4.97 18.75
CA LEU A 303 10.30 -4.41 17.89
C LEU A 303 9.00 -4.04 18.64
N LYS A 304 8.63 -4.82 19.67
CA LYS A 304 7.37 -4.70 20.39
C LYS A 304 7.14 -3.29 20.96
N GLY A 305 5.95 -2.73 20.66
CA GLY A 305 5.53 -1.43 21.20
C GLY A 305 6.22 -0.21 20.57
N ALA A 306 6.87 -0.39 19.42
CA ALA A 306 7.33 0.70 18.56
C ALA A 306 6.43 0.84 17.31
N GLU A 307 6.45 2.02 16.68
CA GLU A 307 5.94 2.21 15.32
C GLU A 307 6.99 1.66 14.33
N ILE A 308 6.58 0.79 13.41
CA ILE A 308 7.44 0.21 12.38
C ILE A 308 7.24 0.99 11.08
N ILE A 309 8.33 1.54 10.54
CA ILE A 309 8.36 2.31 9.31
C ILE A 309 9.14 1.51 8.27
N ALA A 310 8.47 1.00 7.23
CA ALA A 310 9.09 0.19 6.18
C ALA A 310 8.67 0.65 4.78
N HIS A 311 9.36 0.19 3.73
CA HIS A 311 9.04 0.55 2.35
C HIS A 311 8.40 -0.61 1.62
N ASN A 312 7.09 -0.50 1.32
CA ASN A 312 6.23 -1.64 0.99
C ASN A 312 6.01 -2.54 2.21
N ALA A 313 5.73 -1.95 3.39
CA ALA A 313 5.71 -2.63 4.69
C ALA A 313 4.89 -3.95 4.75
N THR A 314 3.88 -4.10 3.90
CA THR A 314 3.15 -5.37 3.72
C THR A 314 4.06 -6.55 3.38
N PHE A 315 5.20 -6.34 2.74
CA PHE A 315 6.18 -7.39 2.44
C PHE A 315 6.86 -7.87 3.73
N ASP A 316 7.61 -7.00 4.40
CA ASP A 316 8.38 -7.30 5.61
C ASP A 316 7.49 -7.86 6.71
N MET A 317 6.33 -7.24 6.95
CA MET A 317 5.38 -7.67 7.97
C MET A 317 4.84 -9.08 7.71
N ASN A 318 4.54 -9.44 6.46
CA ASN A 318 4.09 -10.80 6.12
C ASN A 318 5.18 -11.86 6.37
N PHE A 319 6.44 -11.53 6.10
CA PHE A 319 7.56 -12.43 6.38
C PHE A 319 7.81 -12.56 7.89
N LEU A 320 7.84 -11.45 8.62
CA LEU A 320 8.04 -11.42 10.07
C LEU A 320 6.91 -12.14 10.82
N ASP A 321 5.65 -11.83 10.52
CA ASP A 321 4.47 -12.47 11.13
C ASP A 321 4.47 -13.99 10.90
N MET A 322 4.88 -14.43 9.71
CA MET A 322 4.96 -15.85 9.35
C MET A 322 6.09 -16.58 10.11
N GLU A 323 7.26 -15.97 10.26
CA GLU A 323 8.37 -16.55 11.03
C GLU A 323 8.11 -16.51 12.56
N PHE A 324 7.53 -15.44 13.11
CA PHE A 324 7.12 -15.39 14.52
C PHE A 324 6.06 -16.46 14.84
N LYS A 325 5.08 -16.65 13.95
CA LYS A 325 4.06 -17.70 14.06
C LYS A 325 4.64 -19.11 14.05
N ARG A 326 5.76 -19.36 13.35
CA ARG A 326 6.47 -20.66 13.40
C ARG A 326 7.13 -20.93 14.74
N VAL A 327 7.57 -19.89 15.46
CA VAL A 327 8.17 -19.99 16.81
C VAL A 327 7.09 -20.04 17.90
N GLY A 328 5.85 -19.63 17.58
CA GLY A 328 4.73 -19.60 18.52
C GLY A 328 4.57 -18.26 19.25
N LEU A 329 5.21 -17.20 18.74
CA LEU A 329 5.03 -15.82 19.17
C LEU A 329 3.78 -15.20 18.51
N PRO A 330 3.13 -14.19 19.13
CA PRO A 330 2.00 -13.49 18.54
C PRO A 330 2.42 -12.68 17.29
N LEU A 331 1.44 -12.25 16.51
CA LEU A 331 1.69 -11.49 15.28
C LEU A 331 2.22 -10.10 15.64
N LEU A 332 3.25 -9.64 14.92
CA LEU A 332 3.80 -8.29 15.07
C LEU A 332 2.74 -7.24 14.69
N SER A 333 1.96 -7.59 13.65
CA SER A 333 0.51 -7.41 13.53
C SER A 333 -0.26 -6.65 14.62
N GLU A 334 -0.27 -7.28 15.79
CA GLU A 334 -1.16 -7.02 16.92
C GLU A 334 -0.51 -6.16 18.00
N VAL A 335 0.81 -5.95 17.92
CA VAL A 335 1.64 -5.34 18.99
C VAL A 335 2.44 -4.11 18.55
N CYS A 336 2.45 -3.79 17.26
CA CYS A 336 3.15 -2.64 16.68
C CYS A 336 2.24 -1.87 15.72
N GLU A 337 2.37 -0.54 15.70
CA GLU A 337 1.81 0.30 14.65
C GLU A 337 2.69 0.19 13.40
N VAL A 338 2.11 0.23 12.19
CA VAL A 338 2.86 0.02 10.94
C VAL A 338 2.57 1.13 9.93
N THR A 339 3.62 1.82 9.51
CA THR A 339 3.60 2.92 8.55
C THR A 339 4.29 2.50 7.25
N ASP A 340 3.52 2.32 6.18
CA ASP A 340 4.07 2.05 4.84
C ASP A 340 4.49 3.35 4.14
N THR A 341 5.80 3.52 4.00
CA THR A 341 6.39 4.66 3.28
C THR A 341 6.11 4.63 1.78
N LEU A 342 5.84 3.47 1.17
CA LEU A 342 5.48 3.38 -0.24
C LEU A 342 4.07 3.95 -0.47
N ALA A 343 3.10 3.66 0.40
CA ALA A 343 1.78 4.31 0.39
C ALA A 343 1.89 5.82 0.58
N LEU A 344 2.70 6.29 1.55
CA LEU A 344 2.97 7.72 1.75
C LEU A 344 3.60 8.37 0.49
N ALA A 345 4.55 7.69 -0.15
CA ALA A 345 5.21 8.16 -1.37
C ALA A 345 4.25 8.20 -2.56
N LYS A 346 3.37 7.20 -2.72
CA LYS A 346 2.32 7.17 -3.76
C LYS A 346 1.31 8.30 -3.60
N ASN A 347 0.92 8.63 -2.36
CA ASN A 347 0.01 9.74 -2.09
C ASN A 347 0.69 11.10 -2.38
N LYS A 348 1.94 11.29 -1.93
CA LYS A 348 2.69 12.54 -2.16
C LYS A 348 3.13 12.75 -3.62
N HIS A 349 3.34 11.67 -4.37
CA HIS A 349 3.83 11.68 -5.76
C HIS A 349 3.04 10.72 -6.65
N PRO A 350 1.75 11.01 -6.93
CA PRO A 350 0.90 10.15 -7.74
C PRO A 350 1.40 10.05 -9.19
N GLY A 351 1.23 8.88 -9.81
CA GLY A 351 1.63 8.61 -11.20
C GLY A 351 3.15 8.53 -11.47
N GLN A 352 4.00 8.72 -10.46
CA GLN A 352 5.46 8.67 -10.62
C GLN A 352 6.08 7.37 -10.08
N LYS A 353 7.34 7.12 -10.44
CA LYS A 353 8.15 6.08 -9.78
C LYS A 353 8.38 6.49 -8.32
N ASN A 354 8.11 5.57 -7.40
CA ASN A 354 8.19 5.75 -5.95
C ASN A 354 8.93 4.59 -5.25
N SER A 355 9.80 3.88 -5.97
CA SER A 355 10.79 2.98 -5.35
C SER A 355 11.82 3.77 -4.56
N LEU A 356 12.52 3.13 -3.62
CA LEU A 356 13.55 3.76 -2.79
C LEU A 356 14.57 4.56 -3.64
N ASP A 357 15.14 3.98 -4.69
CA ASP A 357 16.07 4.68 -5.61
C ASP A 357 15.48 5.92 -6.29
N ALA A 358 14.18 5.89 -6.60
CA ALA A 358 13.49 7.03 -7.21
C ALA A 358 13.28 8.16 -6.18
N LEU A 359 13.03 7.80 -4.91
CA LEU A 359 12.88 8.75 -3.81
C LEU A 359 14.23 9.35 -3.39
N VAL A 360 15.29 8.54 -3.31
CA VAL A 360 16.68 9.02 -3.08
C VAL A 360 17.07 10.08 -4.09
N ARG A 361 16.83 9.81 -5.38
CA ARG A 361 17.10 10.77 -6.47
C ARG A 361 16.20 12.01 -6.40
N ARG A 362 14.93 11.87 -6.00
CA ARG A 362 13.97 12.99 -5.92
C ARG A 362 14.26 13.94 -4.75
N TYR A 363 14.73 13.41 -3.62
CA TYR A 363 15.05 14.19 -2.42
C TYR A 363 16.54 14.58 -2.32
N GLU A 364 17.31 14.37 -3.38
CA GLU A 364 18.75 14.71 -3.47
C GLU A 364 19.58 14.12 -2.32
N ILE A 365 19.18 12.95 -1.81
CA ILE A 365 19.85 12.28 -0.70
C ILE A 365 21.22 11.79 -1.18
N PRO A 366 22.31 11.98 -0.40
CA PRO A 366 23.65 11.56 -0.79
C PRO A 366 23.69 10.09 -1.19
N ALA A 367 24.09 9.84 -2.44
CA ALA A 367 24.23 8.49 -2.96
C ALA A 367 25.29 7.73 -2.15
N ARG A 368 24.87 6.64 -1.50
CA ARG A 368 25.72 5.68 -0.83
C ARG A 368 26.09 4.57 -1.82
N ASP A 369 27.21 3.88 -1.60
CA ASP A 369 27.55 2.72 -2.43
C ASP A 369 26.57 1.58 -2.13
N ARG A 370 25.63 1.37 -3.06
CA ARG A 370 24.55 0.39 -3.02
C ARG A 370 24.73 -0.63 -4.14
N THR A 371 25.98 -1.09 -4.33
CA THR A 371 26.31 -2.15 -5.30
C THR A 371 25.55 -3.45 -5.02
N PHE A 372 25.22 -3.70 -3.75
CA PHE A 372 24.25 -4.70 -3.31
C PHE A 372 23.23 -4.04 -2.39
N HIS A 373 22.02 -4.60 -2.35
CA HIS A 373 21.03 -4.31 -1.32
C HIS A 373 21.48 -4.90 0.02
N GLY A 374 21.02 -4.33 1.12
CA GLY A 374 21.38 -4.80 2.44
C GLY A 374 20.58 -4.07 3.50
N ALA A 375 19.88 -4.82 4.33
CA ALA A 375 18.77 -4.33 5.12
C ALA A 375 19.13 -3.14 6.03
N LEU A 376 20.33 -3.14 6.64
CA LEU A 376 20.74 -2.01 7.48
C LEU A 376 21.01 -0.74 6.67
N LEU A 377 21.65 -0.86 5.50
CA LEU A 377 21.95 0.28 4.62
C LEU A 377 20.65 0.87 4.06
N ASP A 378 19.72 0.00 3.67
CA ASP A 378 18.45 0.40 3.08
C ASP A 378 17.49 0.99 4.12
N ALA A 379 17.49 0.49 5.36
CA ALA A 379 16.84 1.14 6.49
C ALA A 379 17.41 2.55 6.78
N GLU A 380 18.74 2.74 6.71
CA GLU A 380 19.35 4.08 6.87
C GLU A 380 19.01 5.04 5.72
N ILE A 381 18.97 4.55 4.48
CA ILE A 381 18.53 5.33 3.31
C ILE A 381 17.04 5.69 3.43
N LEU A 382 16.22 4.74 3.87
CA LEU A 382 14.80 4.92 4.12
C LEU A 382 14.55 5.95 5.23
N ALA A 383 15.44 6.06 6.22
CA ALA A 383 15.42 7.11 7.23
C ALA A 383 15.50 8.51 6.62
N ASP A 384 16.52 8.73 5.79
CA ASP A 384 16.76 10.01 5.13
C ASP A 384 15.59 10.35 4.19
N VAL A 385 15.07 9.35 3.45
CA VAL A 385 13.88 9.47 2.59
C VAL A 385 12.64 9.82 3.41
N TYR A 386 12.35 9.11 4.50
CA TYR A 386 11.18 9.34 5.34
C TYR A 386 11.25 10.73 6.00
N LEU A 387 12.42 11.11 6.51
CA LEU A 387 12.64 12.44 7.10
C LEU A 387 12.49 13.56 6.07
N ALA A 388 12.96 13.39 4.82
CA ALA A 388 12.73 14.35 3.74
C ALA A 388 11.25 14.37 3.26
N MET A 389 10.59 13.22 3.22
CA MET A 389 9.18 13.08 2.87
C MET A 389 8.26 13.80 3.87
N THR A 390 8.50 13.62 5.16
CA THR A 390 7.67 14.14 6.26
C THR A 390 8.18 15.46 6.85
N GLY A 391 9.40 15.87 6.51
CA GLY A 391 10.07 17.08 6.99
C GLY A 391 10.00 18.26 6.03
N GLY A 392 9.08 18.22 5.06
CA GLY A 392 8.72 19.41 4.29
C GLY A 392 8.34 20.55 5.23
N GLN A 393 8.43 21.79 4.73
CA GLN A 393 7.91 22.96 5.44
C GLN A 393 6.50 22.64 5.98
N VAL A 394 6.17 23.22 7.13
CA VAL A 394 4.76 23.39 7.50
C VAL A 394 4.16 24.21 6.37
N SER A 395 3.53 23.52 5.42
CA SER A 395 2.78 24.19 4.39
C SER A 395 1.66 24.87 5.14
N PHE A 396 1.72 26.20 5.18
CA PHE A 396 0.50 26.98 5.34
C PHE A 396 -0.29 26.71 4.07
N ASP A 397 -0.99 25.58 4.05
CA ASP A 397 -1.83 25.06 2.97
C ASP A 397 -3.10 25.90 2.85
N ILE A 398 -2.88 27.17 2.54
CA ILE A 398 -3.90 28.13 2.10
C ILE A 398 -4.52 27.62 0.79
N ASP A 399 -3.78 26.84 -0.01
CA ASP A 399 -4.26 26.24 -1.26
C ASP A 399 -4.78 24.79 -1.16
N ALA A 400 -4.37 23.96 -0.19
CA ALA A 400 -4.98 22.61 -0.07
C ALA A 400 -6.45 22.68 0.43
N LEU A 401 -6.83 23.77 1.10
CA LEU A 401 -8.22 24.09 1.40
C LEU A 401 -8.99 24.61 0.17
N SER A 402 -8.31 25.21 -0.81
CA SER A 402 -8.96 25.82 -1.99
C SER A 402 -9.54 24.81 -2.99
N GLN A 403 -9.01 23.58 -3.03
CA GLN A 403 -9.42 22.56 -4.00
C GLN A 403 -10.60 21.70 -3.52
N HIS A 404 -10.91 21.67 -2.23
CA HIS A 404 -12.07 20.93 -1.71
C HIS A 404 -13.39 21.71 -1.80
N GLU A 405 -13.36 23.04 -2.00
CA GLU A 405 -14.57 23.88 -2.02
C GLU A 405 -15.34 23.89 -3.36
N GLN A 406 -14.73 23.47 -4.48
CA GLN A 406 -15.37 23.62 -5.80
C GLN A 406 -16.55 22.66 -6.08
N ASN A 407 -16.84 21.69 -5.21
CA ASN A 407 -17.91 20.70 -5.44
C ASN A 407 -19.02 20.66 -4.38
N GLN A 408 -19.09 21.62 -3.44
CA GLN A 408 -20.25 21.81 -2.56
C GLN A 408 -20.65 23.29 -2.42
N ASN A 409 -21.18 23.85 -3.51
CA ASN A 409 -21.72 25.21 -3.54
C ASN A 409 -23.09 25.29 -2.81
N LYS A 410 -23.05 25.19 -1.47
CA LYS A 410 -24.14 25.56 -0.54
C LYS A 410 -23.57 25.97 0.83
N THR A 411 -22.65 26.93 0.82
CA THR A 411 -22.10 27.55 2.04
C THR A 411 -23.16 28.37 2.79
N THR A 412 -23.87 27.68 3.69
CA THR A 412 -24.76 28.32 4.66
C THR A 412 -23.89 29.09 5.66
N ARG A 413 -23.71 30.40 5.45
CA ARG A 413 -22.96 31.26 6.38
C ARG A 413 -23.68 31.34 7.73
N GLN A 414 -23.36 30.44 8.66
CA GLN A 414 -23.74 30.61 10.06
C GLN A 414 -23.04 31.85 10.62
N ARG A 415 -23.83 32.83 11.08
CA ARG A 415 -23.32 33.91 11.94
C ARG A 415 -23.04 33.31 13.31
N VAL A 416 -21.79 32.95 13.58
CA VAL A 416 -21.35 32.66 14.94
C VAL A 416 -21.15 34.00 15.65
N GLN A 417 -22.01 34.29 16.64
CA GLN A 417 -21.95 35.53 17.41
C GLN A 417 -21.06 35.29 18.64
N ILE A 418 -19.76 35.53 18.48
CA ILE A 418 -18.73 35.35 19.52
C ILE A 418 -18.45 36.70 20.17
N ASP A 419 -18.58 36.82 21.49
CA ASP A 419 -18.14 37.99 22.24
C ASP A 419 -16.60 37.96 22.38
N LEU A 420 -15.93 38.60 21.42
CA LEU A 420 -14.49 38.81 21.43
C LEU A 420 -14.14 40.10 22.18
N ALA A 421 -13.15 40.02 23.07
CA ALA A 421 -12.68 41.18 23.82
C ALA A 421 -12.05 42.24 22.90
N VAL A 422 -12.73 43.37 22.72
CA VAL A 422 -12.21 44.51 21.95
C VAL A 422 -11.22 45.29 22.80
N ILE A 423 -9.93 45.04 22.59
CA ILE A 423 -8.84 45.81 23.19
C ILE A 423 -8.86 47.23 22.58
N ARG A 424 -8.99 48.24 23.43
CA ARG A 424 -8.94 49.65 23.03
C ARG A 424 -7.53 50.20 23.25
N PRO A 425 -7.06 51.16 22.42
CA PRO A 425 -5.81 51.86 22.68
C PRO A 425 -5.88 52.62 24.01
N SER A 426 -4.73 52.70 24.68
CA SER A 426 -4.52 53.51 25.87
C SER A 426 -4.51 55.01 25.55
N GLU A 427 -4.70 55.85 26.57
CA GLU A 427 -4.61 57.31 26.42
C GLU A 427 -3.23 57.77 25.90
N HIS A 428 -2.17 57.02 26.19
CA HIS A 428 -0.83 57.29 25.69
C HIS A 428 -0.74 57.10 24.17
N GLU A 429 -1.16 55.94 23.67
CA GLU A 429 -1.15 55.61 22.23
C GLU A 429 -2.05 56.56 21.44
N LEU A 430 -3.17 57.02 22.03
CA LEU A 430 -4.07 58.01 21.46
C LEU A 430 -3.39 59.39 21.32
N ASN A 431 -2.66 59.81 22.35
CA ASN A 431 -1.94 61.09 22.35
C ASN A 431 -0.69 61.06 21.44
N GLU A 432 -0.02 59.92 21.32
CA GLU A 432 1.02 59.69 20.31
C GLU A 432 0.45 59.74 18.89
N HIS A 433 -0.72 59.15 18.65
CA HIS A 433 -1.41 59.23 17.36
C HIS A 433 -1.80 60.68 17.01
N GLU A 434 -2.37 61.44 17.93
CA GLU A 434 -2.66 62.87 17.70
C GLU A 434 -1.40 63.69 17.42
N THR A 435 -0.30 63.38 18.12
CA THR A 435 1.00 64.05 17.89
C THR A 435 1.54 63.71 16.50
N TRP A 436 1.43 62.46 16.07
CA TRP A 436 1.79 62.01 14.73
C TRP A 436 0.94 62.68 13.63
N VAL A 437 -0.38 62.80 13.84
CA VAL A 437 -1.28 63.51 12.90
C VAL A 437 -0.83 64.96 12.72
N LYS A 438 -0.56 65.69 13.81
CA LYS A 438 -0.07 67.08 13.75
C LYS A 438 1.29 67.20 13.03
N GLN A 439 2.23 66.30 13.32
CA GLN A 439 3.53 66.25 12.61
C GLN A 439 3.39 65.92 11.12
N PHE A 440 2.42 65.10 10.74
CA PHE A 440 2.12 64.78 9.35
C PHE A 440 1.61 66.02 8.61
N GLU A 441 0.67 66.76 9.20
CA GLU A 441 0.13 68.02 8.66
C GLU A 441 1.20 69.10 8.52
N GLU A 442 2.02 69.34 9.56
CA GLU A 442 3.14 70.31 9.51
C GLU A 442 4.15 69.99 8.41
N LYS A 443 4.38 68.70 8.13
CA LYS A 443 5.35 68.23 7.14
C LYS A 443 4.83 68.24 5.70
N HIS A 444 3.53 68.00 5.50
CA HIS A 444 2.94 67.84 4.17
C HIS A 444 2.07 69.04 3.72
N GLY A 445 1.68 69.94 4.63
CA GLY A 445 0.97 71.18 4.31
C GLY A 445 -0.52 71.00 3.93
N GLU A 446 -1.03 69.77 4.00
CA GLU A 446 -2.43 69.41 3.78
C GLU A 446 -2.99 68.71 5.03
N PRO A 447 -4.28 68.89 5.36
CA PRO A 447 -4.89 68.27 6.54
C PRO A 447 -4.97 66.75 6.39
N CYS A 448 -4.76 66.04 7.49
CA CYS A 448 -4.79 64.57 7.50
C CYS A 448 -6.23 64.04 7.42
N LEU A 449 -6.46 62.95 6.69
CA LEU A 449 -7.78 62.28 6.64
C LEU A 449 -8.25 61.72 8.01
N PHE A 450 -7.35 61.64 8.99
CA PHE A 450 -7.65 61.25 10.37
C PHE A 450 -7.79 62.45 11.33
N ALA A 451 -7.48 63.68 10.87
CA ALA A 451 -7.85 64.89 11.60
C ALA A 451 -9.37 65.08 11.54
N LYS A 452 -9.96 65.52 12.64
CA LYS A 452 -11.42 65.68 12.83
C LYS A 452 -11.86 67.13 12.75
#